data_AF-A0A1S1YTY1-F1
#
_entry.id   AF-A0A1S1YTY1-F1
#
_cell.length_a   1.000
_cell.length_b   1.000
_cell.length_c   1.000
_cell.angle_alpha   90.00
_cell.angle_beta   90.00
_cell.angle_gamma   90.00
#
_symmetry.space_group_name_H-M   'P 1'
#
loop_
_entity.id
_entity.type
_entity.pdbx_description
1 polymer ?
#
loop_
_entity_poly.entity_id
_entity_poly.type
_entity_poly.pdbx_seq_one_letter_code
_entity_poly.pdbx_strand_id
1 'polypeptide(L)' 'MLNLKKRVTEHPDFIKKFLKNPDDQNKLIAFQKIMDEVMAEQRRKEINMYKSYIKDDVFKSSLVEQMMRIVGR' A
#
# COMPACT_ATOMS: atom_id res chain seq x y z
N MET A 1 8.54 2.88 -1.09
CA MET A 1 7.17 3.28 -1.51
C MET A 1 6.63 2.19 -2.41
N LEU A 2 5.71 1.35 -1.91
CA LEU A 2 5.14 0.27 -2.71
C LEU A 2 4.41 0.86 -3.92
N ASN A 3 4.54 0.20 -5.07
CA ASN A 3 3.97 0.63 -6.34
C ASN A 3 2.45 0.82 -6.24
N LEU A 4 2.02 2.06 -6.01
CA LEU A 4 0.62 2.47 -5.86
C LEU A 4 -0.22 2.07 -7.06
N LYS A 5 0.32 2.24 -8.27
CA LYS A 5 -0.32 1.83 -9.53
C LYS A 5 -0.71 0.35 -9.45
N LYS A 6 0.22 -0.52 -9.06
CA LYS A 6 -0.03 -1.97 -8.93
C LYS A 6 -1.18 -2.25 -7.96
N ARG A 7 -1.16 -1.65 -6.77
CA ARG A 7 -2.21 -1.87 -5.76
C ARG A 7 -3.59 -1.39 -6.20
N VAL A 8 -3.64 -0.23 -6.86
CA VAL A 8 -4.89 0.31 -7.42
C VAL A 8 -5.44 -0.63 -8.49
N THR A 9 -4.59 -1.12 -9.39
CA THR A 9 -5.03 -2.05 -10.46
C THR A 9 -5.40 -3.44 -9.96
N GLU A 10 -4.80 -3.89 -8.84
CA GLU A 10 -5.11 -5.17 -8.18
C GLU A 10 -6.35 -5.08 -7.27
N HIS A 11 -6.88 -3.88 -7.03
CA HIS A 11 -8.05 -3.70 -6.19
C HIS A 11 -9.26 -4.45 -6.78
N PRO A 12 -10.03 -5.23 -5.99
CA PRO A 12 -11.11 -6.06 -6.50
C PRO A 12 -12.20 -5.26 -7.25
N ASP A 13 -12.41 -4.01 -6.86
CA ASP A 13 -13.38 -3.11 -7.49
C ASP A 13 -12.85 -2.40 -8.75
N PHE A 14 -11.55 -2.48 -9.06
CA PHE A 14 -10.94 -1.74 -10.17
C PHE A 14 -11.58 -2.07 -11.51
N ILE A 15 -11.75 -3.35 -11.83
CA ILE A 15 -12.31 -3.75 -13.13
C ILE A 15 -13.81 -3.45 -13.19
N LYS A 16 -14.58 -3.87 -12.18
CA LYS A 16 -16.04 -3.83 -12.25
C LYS A 16 -16.61 -2.43 -12.03
N LYS A 17 -16.07 -1.67 -11.06
CA LYS A 17 -16.65 -0.37 -10.64
C LYS A 17 -16.00 0.83 -11.33
N PHE A 18 -14.76 0.69 -11.81
CA PHE A 18 -14.07 1.75 -12.55
C PHE A 18 -13.91 1.42 -14.04
N LEU A 19 -13.11 0.41 -14.41
CA LEU A 19 -12.71 0.19 -15.81
C LEU A 19 -13.87 -0.14 -16.76
N LYS A 20 -14.82 -0.98 -16.33
CA LYS A 20 -15.98 -1.42 -17.13
C LYS A 20 -17.25 -0.63 -16.84
N ASN A 21 -17.16 0.46 -16.08
CA ASN A 21 -18.31 1.27 -15.73
C ASN A 21 -18.58 2.32 -16.83
N PRO A 22 -19.71 2.25 -17.55
CA PRO A 22 -20.01 3.20 -18.63
C PRO A 22 -20.44 4.58 -18.12
N ASP A 23 -20.76 4.71 -16.83
CA ASP A 23 -21.15 5.97 -16.20
C ASP A 23 -19.90 6.74 -15.75
N ASP A 24 -19.66 7.88 -16.38
CA ASP A 24 -18.49 8.73 -16.15
C ASP A 24 -18.42 9.35 -14.76
N GLN A 25 -19.56 9.61 -14.12
CA GLN A 25 -19.56 10.13 -12.74
C GLN A 25 -19.30 9.01 -11.75
N ASN A 26 -19.99 7.88 -11.94
CA ASN A 26 -19.88 6.74 -11.03
C ASN A 26 -18.48 6.10 -11.08
N LYS A 27 -17.82 6.06 -12.25
CA LYS A 27 -16.44 5.56 -12.36
C LYS A 27 -15.46 6.43 -11.57
N LEU A 28 -15.62 7.75 -11.55
CA LEU A 28 -14.76 8.67 -10.77
C LEU A 28 -14.93 8.45 -9.27
N ILE A 29 -16.16 8.31 -8.79
CA ILE A 29 -16.47 8.01 -7.38
C ILE A 29 -15.84 6.65 -6.99
N ALA A 30 -15.99 5.64 -7.84
CA ALA A 30 -15.38 4.33 -7.62
C ALA A 30 -13.85 4.41 -7.55
N PHE A 31 -13.22 5.17 -8.44
CA PHE A 31 -11.77 5.34 -8.44
C PHE A 31 -11.28 6.05 -7.17
N GLN A 32 -11.96 7.12 -6.73
CA GLN A 32 -11.61 7.80 -5.49
C GLN A 32 -11.70 6.86 -4.29
N LYS A 33 -12.76 6.05 -4.21
CA LYS A 33 -12.92 5.07 -3.14
C LYS A 33 -11.78 4.03 -3.13
N ILE A 34 -11.40 3.52 -4.31
CA ILE A 34 -10.25 2.60 -4.44
C ILE A 34 -8.97 3.27 -3.92
N MET A 35 -8.74 4.53 -4.29
CA MET A 35 -7.57 5.28 -3.82
C MET A 35 -7.56 5.44 -2.30
N ASP A 36 -8.69 5.82 -1.71
CA ASP A 36 -8.82 5.98 -0.26
C ASP A 36 -8.53 4.68 0.50
N GLU A 37 -9.06 3.55 0.00
CA GLU A 37 -8.85 2.23 0.58
C GLU A 37 -7.37 1.78 0.47
N VAL A 38 -6.75 1.97 -0.70
CA VAL A 38 -5.32 1.67 -0.91
C VAL A 38 -4.43 2.52 -0.01
N MET A 39 -4.71 3.82 0.11
CA MET A 39 -3.95 4.74 0.96
C MET A 39 -4.11 4.39 2.45
N ALA A 40 -5.32 4.03 2.87
CA ALA A 40 -5.58 3.60 4.24
C ALA A 40 -4.82 2.30 4.57
N GLU A 41 -4.77 1.34 3.64
CA GLU A 41 -4.01 0.11 3.80
C GLU A 41 -2.50 0.37 3.87
N GLN A 42 -1.98 1.26 3.02
CA GLN A 42 -0.58 1.67 3.05
C GLN A 42 -0.21 2.31 4.40
N ARG A 43 -1.04 3.23 4.90
CA ARG A 43 -0.86 3.86 6.22
C ARG A 43 -0.83 2.82 7.35
N ARG A 44 -1.77 1.86 7.33
CA ARG A 44 -1.80 0.77 8.33
C ARG A 44 -0.52 -0.04 8.32
N LYS A 45 -0.02 -0.40 7.13
CA LYS A 45 1.25 -1.15 6.98
C LYS A 45 2.45 -0.37 7.53
N GLU A 46 2.54 0.92 7.22
CA GLU A 46 3.60 1.79 7.74
C GLU A 46 3.56 1.88 9.27
N ILE A 47 2.40 2.17 9.85
CA ILE A 47 2.21 2.22 11.31
C ILE A 47 2.59 0.89 11.95
N ASN A 48 2.17 -0.23 11.37
CA ASN A 48 2.50 -1.56 11.89
C ASN A 48 4.01 -1.83 11.82
N MET A 49 4.68 -1.46 10.73
CA MET A 49 6.13 -1.57 10.61
C MET A 49 6.84 -0.74 11.70
N TYR A 50 6.41 0.51 11.92
CA TYR A 50 6.98 1.35 12.98
C TYR A 50 6.77 0.76 14.37
N LYS A 51 5.58 0.20 14.64
CA LYS A 51 5.31 -0.50 15.90
C LYS A 51 6.22 -1.72 16.08
N SER A 52 6.40 -2.55 15.05
CA SER A 52 7.30 -3.70 15.10
C SER A 52 8.74 -3.27 15.32
N TYR A 53 9.20 -2.21 14.64
CA TYR A 53 10.56 -1.68 14.82
C TYR A 53 10.86 -1.25 16.26
N ILE A 54 9.87 -0.75 16.99
CA ILE A 54 10.02 -0.30 18.38
C ILE A 54 9.89 -1.48 19.37
N LYS A 55 9.01 -2.44 19.08
CA LYS A 55 8.58 -3.46 20.05
C LYS A 55 9.27 -4.81 19.92
N ASP A 56 9.88 -5.10 18.77
CA ASP A 56 10.46 -6.39 18.46
C ASP A 56 11.94 -6.22 18.08
N ASP A 57 12.82 -6.59 19.00
CA ASP A 57 14.28 -6.45 18.83
C ASP A 57 14.84 -7.35 17.72
N VAL A 58 14.24 -8.52 17.49
CA VAL A 58 14.63 -9.43 16.39
C VAL A 58 14.25 -8.82 15.06
N PHE A 59 13.04 -8.27 14.96
CA PHE A 59 12.61 -7.54 13.77
C PHE A 59 13.50 -6.33 13.50
N LYS A 60 13.79 -5.52 14.54
CA LYS A 60 14.64 -4.33 14.43
C LYS A 60 16.04 -4.67 13.91
N SER A 61 16.70 -5.64 14.53
CA SER A 61 18.06 -6.06 14.14
C SER A 61 18.12 -6.60 12.72
N SER A 62 17.19 -7.49 12.34
CA SER A 62 17.08 -8.01 10.97
C SER A 62 16.84 -6.91 9.94
N LEU A 63 15.96 -5.94 10.25
CA LEU A 63 15.69 -4.82 9.35
C LEU A 63 16.93 -3.94 9.16
N VAL A 64 17.65 -3.61 10.24
CA VAL A 64 18.90 -2.83 10.17
C VAL A 64 19.94 -3.56 9.33
N GLU A 65 20.13 -4.86 9.54
CA GLU A 65 21.07 -5.67 8.75
C GLU A 65 20.73 -5.70 7.26
N GLN A 66 19.44 -5.83 6.92
CA GLN A 66 18.98 -5.76 5.54
C GLN A 66 19.25 -4.38 4.92
N MET A 67 18.97 -3.30 5.66
CA MET A 67 19.24 -1.94 5.18
C MET A 67 20.74 -1.68 4.96
N MET A 68 21.60 -2.15 5.87
CA MET A 68 23.06 -2.05 5.69
C MET A 68 23.54 -2.78 4.43
N ARG A 69 22.96 -3.95 4.10
CA ARG A 69 23.26 -4.67 2.85
C ARG A 69 22.85 -3.88 1.61
N ILE A 70 21.70 -3.22 1.64
CA ILE A 70 21.20 -2.42 0.50
C ILE A 70 22.05 -1.19 0.26
N VAL A 71 22.46 -0.49 1.33
CA VAL A 71 23.25 0.74 1.23
C VAL A 71 24.69 0.46 0.80
N GLY A 72 25.14 -0.80 0.91
CA GLY A 72 26.54 -1.16 0.73
C GLY A 72 27.31 -0.83 2.01
N ARG A 73 28.03 -1.81 2.55
CA ARG A 73 28.87 -1.63 3.73
C ARG A 73 29.81 -0.43 3.62
#